data_AF-A0A2N9NJD6-F1
#
_entry.id   AF-A0A2N9NJD6-F1
#
_cell.length_a   1.000
_cell.length_b   1.000
_cell.length_c   1.000
_cell.angle_alpha   90.00
_cell.angle_beta   90.00
_cell.angle_gamma   90.00
#
_symmetry.space_group_name_H-M   'P 1'
#
loop_
_entity.id
_entity.type
_entity.pdbx_description
1 polymer ?
#
loop_
_entity_poly.entity_id
_entity_poly.type
_entity_poly.pdbx_seq_one_letter_code
_entity_poly.pdbx_strand_id
1 'polypeptide(L)' 'MKTFAQVLESADQLPVDEQESLVTVLQLRVAETRRLELIEAVKEARDQFKQGGCRPANPREIMRRILA' A
#
# COMPACT_ATOMS: atom_id res chain seq x y z
N MET A 1 15.76 -12.02 7.46
CA MET A 1 14.50 -12.16 6.70
C MET A 1 14.46 -13.57 6.13
N LYS A 2 13.30 -14.26 6.21
CA LYS A 2 13.09 -15.47 5.40
C LYS A 2 12.90 -15.05 3.94
N THR A 3 13.38 -15.84 3.00
CA THR A 3 13.10 -15.61 1.58
C THR A 3 11.65 -15.98 1.28
N PHE A 4 11.09 -15.46 0.18
CA PHE A 4 9.76 -15.85 -0.27
C PHE A 4 9.65 -17.38 -0.42
N ALA A 5 10.66 -18.01 -1.02
CA ALA A 5 10.71 -19.46 -1.20
C ALA A 5 10.62 -20.23 0.14
N GLN A 6 11.35 -19.79 1.17
CA GLN A 6 11.29 -20.40 2.50
C GLN A 6 9.92 -20.23 3.17
N VAL A 7 9.24 -19.11 2.95
CA VAL A 7 7.89 -18.86 3.49
C VAL A 7 6.87 -19.73 2.78
N LEU A 8 6.96 -19.85 1.46
CA LEU A 8 6.09 -20.71 0.64
C LEU A 8 6.25 -22.18 1.05
N GLU A 9 7.48 -22.67 1.14
CA GLU A 9 7.75 -24.05 1.57
C GLU A 9 7.23 -24.32 3.00
N SER A 10 7.33 -23.33 3.91
CA SER A 10 6.76 -23.47 5.25
C SER A 10 5.22 -23.48 5.24
N ALA A 11 4.59 -22.74 4.33
CA ALA A 11 3.14 -22.70 4.20
C ALA A 11 2.58 -24.00 3.60
N ASP A 12 3.28 -24.56 2.60
CA ASP A 12 2.89 -25.83 1.95
C ASP A 12 2.94 -27.02 2.92
N GLN A 13 3.72 -26.92 4.00
CA GLN A 13 3.80 -27.95 5.06
C GLN A 13 2.63 -27.90 6.05
N LEU A 14 1.80 -26.86 6.03
CA LEU A 14 0.65 -26.74 6.92
C LEU A 14 -0.51 -27.64 6.44
N PRO A 15 -1.36 -28.13 7.35
CA PRO A 15 -2.67 -28.67 7.00
C PRO A 15 -3.50 -27.67 6.17
N VAL A 16 -4.37 -28.19 5.30
CA VAL A 16 -5.15 -27.35 4.36
C VAL A 16 -5.99 -26.27 5.07
N ASP A 17 -6.61 -26.63 6.20
CA ASP A 17 -7.39 -25.71 7.04
C ASP A 17 -6.52 -24.60 7.67
N GLU A 18 -5.28 -24.92 8.03
CA GLU A 18 -4.31 -23.93 8.49
C GLU A 18 -3.80 -23.04 7.36
N GLN A 19 -3.62 -23.58 6.15
CA GLN A 19 -3.28 -22.79 4.96
C GLN A 19 -4.38 -21.78 4.63
N GLU A 20 -5.65 -22.20 4.63
CA GLU A 20 -6.80 -21.31 4.40
C GLU A 20 -6.88 -20.20 5.46
N SER A 21 -6.63 -20.55 6.73
CA SER A 21 -6.56 -19.60 7.83
C SER A 21 -5.40 -18.60 7.64
N LEU A 22 -4.23 -19.07 7.22
CA LEU A 22 -3.06 -18.24 6.94
C LEU A 22 -3.35 -17.24 5.82
N VAL A 23 -3.96 -17.69 4.71
CA VAL A 23 -4.37 -16.81 3.60
C VAL A 23 -5.29 -15.71 4.08
N THR A 24 -6.32 -16.05 4.85
CA THR A 24 -7.29 -15.09 5.40
C THR A 24 -6.60 -14.04 6.27
N VAL A 25 -5.74 -14.47 7.19
CA VAL A 25 -5.01 -13.56 8.09
C VAL A 25 -4.04 -12.66 7.31
N LEU A 26 -3.32 -13.20 6.33
CA LEU A 26 -2.39 -12.41 5.52
C LEU A 26 -3.10 -11.36 4.69
N GLN A 27 -4.24 -11.69 4.07
CA GLN A 27 -5.05 -10.73 3.32
C GLN A 27 -5.51 -9.56 4.19
N LEU A 28 -6.01 -9.84 5.39
CA LEU A 28 -6.43 -8.81 6.35
C LEU A 28 -5.27 -7.90 6.75
N ARG A 29 -4.10 -8.49 7.04
CA ARG A 29 -2.90 -7.73 7.43
C ARG A 29 -2.40 -6.83 6.30
N VAL A 30 -2.32 -7.35 5.06
CA VAL A 30 -1.92 -6.56 3.90
C VAL A 30 -2.89 -5.39 3.66
N ALA A 31 -4.20 -5.63 3.81
CA ALA A 31 -5.20 -4.58 3.68
C ALA A 31 -5.09 -3.51 4.78
N GLU A 32 -4.72 -3.88 6.01
CA GLU A 32 -4.45 -2.94 7.09
C GLU A 32 -3.20 -2.09 6.80
N THR A 33 -2.09 -2.73 6.42
CA THR A 33 -0.85 -2.01 6.07
C THR A 33 -1.08 -0.97 4.98
N ARG A 34 -1.78 -1.33 3.90
CA ARG A 34 -2.12 -0.39 2.82
C ARG A 34 -3.01 0.76 3.28
N ARG A 35 -3.93 0.51 4.22
CA ARG A 35 -4.77 1.57 4.79
C ARG A 35 -3.93 2.57 5.60
N LEU A 36 -2.96 2.08 6.37
CA LEU A 36 -2.03 2.94 7.12
C LEU A 36 -1.15 3.77 6.18
N GLU A 37 -0.63 3.17 5.11
CA GLU A 37 0.14 3.88 4.07
C GLU A 37 -0.69 5.00 3.43
N LEU A 38 -1.96 4.73 3.09
CA LEU A 38 -2.88 5.74 2.56
C LEU A 38 -3.16 6.87 3.55
N ILE A 39 -3.34 6.55 4.83
CA ILE A 39 -3.56 7.56 5.88
C ILE A 39 -2.37 8.51 5.97
N GLU A 40 -1.14 7.99 6.00
CA GLU A 40 0.05 8.82 6.03
C GLU A 40 0.22 9.63 4.74
N ALA A 41 -0.02 9.03 3.56
CA ALA A 41 0.04 9.77 2.29
C ALA A 41 -0.98 10.93 2.23
N VAL A 42 -2.20 10.71 2.71
CA VAL A 42 -3.23 11.76 2.78
C VAL A 42 -2.84 12.85 3.77
N LYS A 43 -2.28 12.49 4.93
CA LYS A 43 -1.80 13.43 5.93
C LYS A 43 -0.67 14.30 5.37
N GLU A 44 0.32 13.67 4.74
CA GLU A 44 1.43 14.36 4.09
C GLU A 44 0.93 15.34 3.01
N ALA A 45 0.03 14.88 2.12
CA ALA A 45 -0.55 15.73 1.08
C ALA A 45 -1.29 16.95 1.66
N ARG A 46 -2.04 16.77 2.76
CA ARG A 46 -2.73 17.86 3.45
C ARG A 46 -1.76 18.85 4.09
N ASP A 47 -0.68 18.36 4.69
CA ASP A 47 0.33 19.22 5.31
C ASP A 47 1.11 20.02 4.25
N GLN A 48 1.50 19.39 3.14
CA GLN A 48 2.11 20.08 1.99
C GLN A 48 1.19 21.16 1.40
N PHE A 49 -0.11 20.90 1.32
CA PHE A 49 -1.09 21.89 0.88
C PHE A 49 -1.18 23.08 1.84
N LYS A 50 -1.29 22.83 3.15
CA LYS A 50 -1.32 23.88 4.19
C LYS A 50 -0.05 24.73 4.21
N GLN A 51 1.11 24.12 3.97
CA GLN A 51 2.40 24.80 3.91
C GLN A 51 2.58 25.64 2.63
N GLY A 52 1.59 25.66 1.72
CA GLY A 52 1.62 26.45 0.50
C GLY A 52 2.55 25.88 -0.59
N GLY A 53 3.00 24.63 -0.43
CA GLY A 53 3.84 23.93 -1.42
C GLY A 53 3.07 23.54 -2.69
N CYS A 54 1.74 23.57 -2.65
CA CYS A 54 0.90 23.29 -3.80
C CYS A 54 0.75 24.54 -4.67
N ARG A 55 1.40 24.54 -5.84
CA ARG A 55 1.16 25.57 -6.86
C ARG A 55 -0.23 25.37 -7.46
N PRO A 56 -1.11 26.38 -7.46
CA PRO A 56 -2.36 26.31 -8.20
C PRO A 56 -2.04 26.04 -9.66
N ALA A 57 -2.69 25.01 -10.22
CA ALA A 57 -2.54 24.63 -11.61
C ALA A 57 -3.92 24.41 -12.22
N ASN A 58 -4.13 24.90 -13.44
CA ASN A 58 -5.37 24.61 -14.16
C ASN A 58 -5.31 23.20 -14.80
N PRO A 59 -6.45 22.60 -15.18
CA PRO A 59 -6.47 21.26 -15.75
C PRO A 59 -5.54 21.07 -16.96
N ARG A 60 -5.33 22.09 -17.80
CA ARG A 60 -4.41 22.00 -18.95
C ARG A 60 -2.95 21.87 -18.51
N GLU A 61 -2.55 22.56 -17.45
CA GLU A 61 -1.20 22.48 -16.88
C GLU A 61 -0.93 21.15 -16.20
N ILE A 62 -1.95 20.57 -15.54
CA ILE A 62 -1.87 19.24 -14.95
C ILE A 62 -1.67 18.19 -16.04
N MET A 63 -2.51 18.22 -17.09
CA MET A 63 -2.41 17.28 -18.21
C MET A 63 -1.06 17.35 -18.92
N ARG A 64 -0.49 18.55 -19.07
CA ARG A 64 0.85 18.73 -19.65
C ARG A 64 1.95 18.05 -18.84
N ARG A 65 1.84 18.00 -17.51
CA ARG A 65 2.82 17.33 -16.63
C ARG A 65 2.71 15.81 -16.65
N ILE A 66 1.48 15.28 -16.81
CA ILE A 66 1.22 13.82 -16.83
C ILE A 66 1.66 13.20 -18.17
N LEU A 67 1.55 13.96 -19.27
CA LEU A 67 1.87 13.52 -20.63
C LEU A 67 3.33 13.81 -21.06
N ALA A 68 4.15 14.39 -20.17
CA ALA A 68 5.56 14.69 -20.40
C ALA A 68 6.44 13.59 -19.79
#